data_AF-A0A0Q8MR41-F1
#
_entry.id   AF-A0A0Q8MR41-F1
#
_cell.length_a   1.000
_cell.length_b   1.000
_cell.length_c   1.000
_cell.angle_alpha   90.00
_cell.angle_beta   90.00
_cell.angle_gamma   90.00
#
_symmetry.space_group_name_H-M   'P 1'
#
loop_
_entity.id
_entity.type
_entity.pdbx_description
1 polymer ?
#
loop_
_entity_poly.entity_id
_entity_poly.type
_entity_poly.pdbx_seq_one_letter_code
_entity_poly.pdbx_strand_id
1 'polypeptide(L)'
;MLIVKPRTDALSDLEPIEEPLPSIDAEEIEPRFRAVVGRGGERRGIRLERIYWDGLGRMSTVGKMSTADLVHYTASQMPESGNLASLLRVLSLKWALRRLDTVEDISSMANINAIIQASPSPTILLTHDKKIQLFNDPFLSMLRQRLPMTDTVQLTKGLRFSIDTHIDEAIATLERNKGKTLNTGFTITVGTQTMKGQINLALAPTHEKSMLIGYISRY
;
A
#
# COMPACT_ATOMS: atom_id res chain seq x y z
N MET A 1 -40.79 16.06 5.03
CA MET A 1 -39.56 16.60 5.64
C MET A 1 -38.84 15.42 6.30
N LEU A 2 -37.89 14.80 5.59
CA LEU A 2 -37.15 13.64 6.08
C LEU A 2 -35.95 14.13 6.89
N ILE A 3 -35.97 13.88 8.19
CA ILE A 3 -34.85 14.18 9.09
C ILE A 3 -33.77 13.12 8.85
N VAL A 4 -32.72 13.50 8.14
CA VAL A 4 -31.49 12.71 8.04
C VAL A 4 -30.78 12.78 9.38
N LYS A 5 -30.69 11.64 10.09
CA LYS A 5 -29.86 11.54 11.29
C LYS A 5 -28.38 11.71 10.91
N PRO A 6 -27.59 12.47 11.68
CA PRO A 6 -26.16 12.58 11.45
C PRO A 6 -25.51 11.21 11.71
N ARG A 7 -24.66 10.78 10.77
CA ARG A 7 -23.85 9.57 10.84
C ARG A 7 -22.84 9.75 11.97
N THR A 8 -23.14 9.19 13.13
CA THR A 8 -22.29 9.24 14.33
C THR A 8 -21.12 8.27 14.17
N ASP A 9 -19.92 8.78 14.38
CA ASP A 9 -18.63 8.13 14.68
C ASP A 9 -18.16 6.96 13.79
N ALA A 10 -17.46 7.30 12.70
CA ALA A 10 -16.57 6.38 11.98
C ALA A 10 -15.19 6.22 12.67
N LEU A 11 -14.95 6.90 13.79
CA LEU A 11 -13.68 6.88 14.53
C LEU A 11 -13.64 5.83 15.65
N SER A 12 -14.78 5.28 16.07
CA SER A 12 -14.84 4.30 17.18
C SER A 12 -14.42 2.89 16.81
N ASP A 13 -14.35 2.57 15.51
CA ASP A 13 -14.06 1.22 15.00
C ASP A 13 -12.63 1.07 14.46
N LEU A 14 -11.79 2.09 14.65
CA LEU A 14 -10.37 2.02 14.30
C LEU A 14 -9.60 1.37 15.45
N GLU A 15 -9.35 0.06 15.35
CA GLU A 15 -8.32 -0.57 16.18
C GLU A 15 -7.00 0.20 15.95
N PRO A 16 -6.34 0.67 17.02
CA PRO A 16 -5.10 1.42 16.88
C PRO A 16 -4.06 0.53 16.19
N ILE A 17 -3.56 1.00 15.05
CA ILE A 17 -2.41 0.40 14.40
C ILE A 17 -1.25 0.60 15.39
N GLU A 18 -0.71 -0.48 15.94
CA GLU A 18 0.49 -0.48 16.79
C GLU A 18 1.76 -0.18 15.97
N GLU A 19 1.72 0.80 15.07
CA GLU A 19 2.91 1.27 14.39
C GLU A 19 3.52 2.39 15.25
N PRO A 20 4.68 2.18 15.88
CA PRO A 20 5.30 3.19 16.70
C PRO A 20 5.66 4.40 15.82
N LEU A 21 5.40 5.61 16.34
CA LEU A 21 5.86 6.83 15.68
C LEU A 21 7.38 6.76 15.49
N PRO A 22 7.91 7.26 14.35
CA PRO A 22 9.33 7.26 14.10
C PRO A 22 10.06 8.04 15.20
N SER A 23 11.18 7.50 15.69
CA SER A 23 12.10 8.22 16.58
C SER A 23 12.76 9.36 15.81
N ILE A 24 12.86 10.54 16.44
CA ILE A 24 13.49 11.71 15.84
C ILE A 24 14.89 11.86 16.46
N ASP A 25 15.93 11.72 15.65
CA ASP A 25 17.31 11.90 16.09
C ASP A 25 17.68 13.39 16.21
N ALA A 26 18.61 13.72 17.11
CA ALA A 26 19.08 15.09 17.32
C ALA A 26 19.66 15.74 16.05
N GLU A 27 20.28 14.94 15.17
CA GLU A 27 20.82 15.40 13.88
C GLU A 27 19.72 15.78 12.88
N GLU A 28 18.51 15.22 13.02
CA GLU A 28 17.41 15.49 12.11
C GLU A 28 16.77 16.85 12.38
N ILE A 29 16.73 17.25 13.65
CA ILE A 29 16.22 18.57 14.08
C ILE A 29 17.26 19.67 14.00
N GLU A 30 18.54 19.33 13.79
CA GLU A 30 19.61 20.32 13.70
C GLU A 30 19.43 21.23 12.47
N PRO A 31 19.25 22.55 12.66
CA PRO A 31 19.06 23.45 11.52
C PRO A 31 20.39 23.73 10.81
N ARG A 32 20.48 23.38 9.53
CA ARG A 32 21.65 23.58 8.68
C ARG A 32 21.48 24.82 7.80
N PHE A 33 22.44 25.74 7.89
CA PHE A 33 22.50 26.91 7.02
C PHE A 33 23.16 26.56 5.69
N ARG A 34 22.55 26.98 4.58
CA ARG A 34 23.13 26.91 3.24
C ARG A 34 22.96 28.25 2.53
N ALA A 35 24.03 28.71 1.89
CA ALA A 35 23.96 29.81 0.94
C ALA A 35 23.66 29.25 -0.45
N VAL A 36 22.51 29.61 -1.01
CA VAL A 36 22.04 29.16 -2.32
C VAL A 36 22.15 30.32 -3.30
N VAL A 37 22.86 30.09 -4.41
CA VAL A 37 23.05 31.09 -5.47
C VAL A 37 22.20 30.68 -6.67
N GLY A 38 21.26 31.54 -7.06
CA GLY A 38 20.42 31.34 -8.24
C GLY A 38 21.15 31.70 -9.55
N ARG A 39 20.58 31.31 -10.69
CA ARG A 39 21.17 31.58 -12.03
C ARG A 39 21.38 33.07 -12.33
N GLY A 40 20.63 33.96 -11.68
CA GLY A 40 20.79 35.42 -11.78
C GLY A 40 21.82 36.03 -10.81
N GLY A 41 22.64 35.22 -10.13
CA GLY A 41 23.63 35.69 -9.16
C GLY A 41 23.06 36.07 -7.79
N GLU A 42 21.74 36.04 -7.64
CA GLU A 42 21.07 36.32 -6.37
C GLU A 42 21.38 35.23 -5.33
N ARG A 43 21.87 35.65 -4.16
CA ARG A 43 22.31 34.76 -3.09
C ARG A 43 21.33 34.82 -1.92
N ARG A 44 20.83 33.66 -1.50
CA ARG A 44 19.93 33.51 -0.34
C ARG A 44 20.57 32.64 0.72
N GLY A 45 20.59 33.14 1.96
CA GLY A 45 20.91 32.32 3.13
C GLY A 45 19.65 31.64 3.64
N ILE A 46 19.64 30.31 3.66
CA ILE A 46 18.48 29.52 4.07
C ILE A 46 18.92 28.58 5.19
N ARG A 47 18.13 28.54 6.27
CA ARG A 47 18.33 27.62 7.39
C ARG A 47 17.14 26.66 7.46
N LEU A 48 17.41 25.37 7.30
CA LEU A 48 16.43 24.29 7.36
C LEU A 48 17.01 23.10 8.10
N GLU A 49 16.16 22.36 8.79
CA GLU A 49 16.46 21.06 9.38
C GLU A 49 16.91 20.08 8.28
N ARG A 50 17.74 19.10 8.66
CA ARG A 50 18.36 18.16 7.72
C ARG A 50 17.33 17.45 6.84
N ILE A 51 16.23 16.98 7.44
CA ILE A 51 15.18 16.23 6.74
C ILE A 51 14.58 17.01 5.56
N TYR A 52 14.43 18.33 5.69
CA TYR A 52 13.92 19.16 4.59
C TYR A 52 14.96 19.35 3.49
N TRP A 53 16.25 19.46 3.83
CA TRP A 53 17.30 19.46 2.82
C TRP A 53 17.35 18.16 2.04
N ASP A 54 17.16 17.02 2.72
CA ASP A 54 17.14 15.70 2.09
C ASP A 54 15.91 15.54 1.17
N GLY A 55 14.73 16.00 1.60
CA GLY A 55 13.53 16.03 0.78
C GLY A 55 13.67 16.90 -0.47
N LEU A 56 14.19 18.13 -0.34
CA LEU A 56 14.50 19.01 -1.47
C LEU A 56 15.56 18.39 -2.40
N GLY A 57 16.56 17.70 -1.83
CA GLY A 57 17.58 16.97 -2.59
C GLY A 57 16.95 15.89 -3.47
N ARG A 58 16.11 15.03 -2.90
CA ARG A 58 15.39 13.99 -3.66
C ARG A 58 14.49 14.59 -4.74
N MET A 59 13.77 15.67 -4.43
CA MET A 59 12.94 16.39 -5.40
C MET A 59 13.79 16.92 -6.57
N SER A 60 14.97 17.47 -6.28
CA SER A 60 15.89 17.99 -7.29
C SER A 60 16.39 16.89 -8.23
N THR A 61 16.75 15.73 -7.68
CA THR A 61 17.20 14.56 -8.46
C THR A 61 16.09 14.02 -9.37
N VAL A 62 14.88 13.82 -8.83
CA VAL A 62 13.75 13.31 -9.62
C VAL A 62 13.32 14.31 -10.69
N GLY A 63 13.30 15.60 -10.35
CA GLY A 63 12.92 16.68 -11.27
C GLY A 63 14.01 17.09 -12.26
N LYS A 64 15.20 16.47 -12.21
CA LYS A 64 16.38 16.84 -13.02
C LYS A 64 16.67 18.35 -13.00
N MET A 65 16.54 18.96 -11.84
CA MET A 65 16.80 20.39 -11.61
C MET A 65 17.71 20.59 -10.41
N SER A 66 18.40 21.73 -10.31
CA SER A 66 19.25 21.99 -9.16
C SER A 66 18.42 22.37 -7.92
N THR A 67 18.95 22.16 -6.71
CA THR A 67 18.33 22.69 -5.49
C THR A 67 18.20 24.22 -5.53
N ALA A 68 19.11 24.92 -6.23
CA ALA A 68 19.02 26.36 -6.43
C ALA A 68 17.81 26.75 -7.29
N ASP A 69 17.52 25.98 -8.34
CA ASP A 69 16.33 26.19 -9.18
C ASP A 69 15.05 25.99 -8.37
N LEU A 70 14.99 24.95 -7.52
CA LEU A 70 13.87 24.72 -6.59
C LEU A 70 13.67 25.88 -5.62
N VAL A 71 14.75 26.36 -5.00
CA VAL A 71 14.71 27.48 -4.07
C VAL A 71 14.21 28.74 -4.76
N HIS A 72 14.70 29.01 -5.97
CA HIS A 72 14.29 30.19 -6.74
C HIS A 72 12.83 30.10 -7.18
N TYR A 73 12.40 28.95 -7.69
CA TYR A 73 11.00 28.68 -8.00
C TYR A 73 10.10 28.86 -6.76
N THR A 74 10.52 28.35 -5.61
CA THR A 74 9.75 28.48 -4.37
C THR A 74 9.65 29.94 -3.93
N ALA A 75 10.76 30.70 -4.04
CA ALA A 75 10.79 32.11 -3.71
C ALA A 75 9.88 32.95 -4.62
N SER A 76 9.74 32.60 -5.90
CA SER A 76 8.83 33.32 -6.82
C SER A 76 7.34 33.09 -6.52
N GLN A 77 7.01 32.05 -5.76
CA GLN A 77 5.65 31.76 -5.30
C GLN A 77 5.35 32.34 -3.90
N MET A 78 6.32 33.03 -3.29
CA MET A 78 6.21 33.52 -1.93
C MET A 78 5.37 34.81 -1.87
N PRO A 79 4.34 34.89 -1.02
CA PRO A 79 3.66 36.15 -0.73
C PRO A 79 4.62 37.19 -0.15
N GLU A 80 4.30 38.49 -0.24
CA GLU A 80 5.16 39.57 0.25
C GLU A 80 5.54 39.45 1.74
N SER A 81 4.64 38.90 2.57
CA SER A 81 4.88 38.61 4.00
C SER A 81 5.36 37.18 4.29
N GLY A 82 5.69 36.41 3.25
CA GLY A 82 6.02 35.00 3.35
C GLY A 82 7.43 34.72 3.89
N ASN A 83 7.59 33.54 4.51
CA ASN A 83 8.87 33.05 4.99
C ASN A 83 9.37 31.92 4.09
N LEU A 84 10.47 32.14 3.36
CA LEU A 84 11.00 31.18 2.38
C LEU A 84 11.34 29.82 3.01
N ALA A 85 11.92 29.81 4.22
CA ALA A 85 12.23 28.56 4.91
C ALA A 85 10.96 27.77 5.21
N SER A 86 9.91 28.44 5.71
CA SER A 86 8.61 27.80 5.96
C SER A 86 7.98 27.27 4.68
N LEU A 87 8.06 28.02 3.57
CA LEU A 87 7.54 27.58 2.28
C LEU A 87 8.32 26.38 1.71
N LEU A 88 9.63 26.33 1.91
CA LEU A 88 10.46 25.18 1.54
C LEU A 88 10.13 23.93 2.35
N ARG A 89 9.84 24.07 3.66
CA ARG A 89 9.33 22.95 4.49
C ARG A 89 8.01 22.42 3.94
N VAL A 90 7.07 23.32 3.64
CA VAL A 90 5.78 22.97 3.03
C VAL A 90 5.98 22.25 1.69
N LEU A 91 6.85 22.77 0.82
CA LEU A 91 7.12 22.15 -0.49
C LEU A 91 7.68 20.74 -0.34
N SER A 92 8.69 20.56 0.53
CA SER A 92 9.32 19.27 0.79
C SER A 92 8.29 18.25 1.30
N LEU A 93 7.48 18.62 2.29
CA LEU A 93 6.48 17.74 2.87
C LEU A 93 5.36 17.42 1.86
N LYS A 94 4.84 18.42 1.15
CA LYS A 94 3.80 18.24 0.12
C LYS A 94 4.27 17.30 -0.99
N TRP A 95 5.54 17.41 -1.40
CA TRP A 95 6.12 16.51 -2.39
C TRP A 95 6.25 15.08 -1.87
N ALA A 96 6.67 14.89 -0.61
CA ALA A 96 6.76 13.57 0.01
C ALA A 96 5.39 12.91 0.14
N LEU A 97 4.37 13.64 0.63
CA LEU A 97 3.00 13.14 0.76
C LEU A 97 2.42 12.71 -0.59
N ARG A 98 2.57 13.51 -1.65
CA ARG A 98 2.11 13.14 -3.00
C ARG A 98 2.73 11.84 -3.51
N ARG A 99 3.99 11.56 -3.14
CA ARG A 99 4.66 10.31 -3.53
C ARG A 99 4.14 9.13 -2.72
N LEU A 100 3.83 9.34 -1.44
CA LEU A 100 3.15 8.35 -0.63
C LEU A 100 1.80 8.01 -1.25
N ASP A 101 0.96 9.02 -1.56
CA ASP A 101 -0.33 8.85 -2.23
C ASP A 101 -0.20 8.02 -3.52
N THR A 102 0.84 8.27 -4.32
CA THR A 102 1.10 7.52 -5.57
C THR A 102 1.42 6.04 -5.30
N VAL A 103 2.21 5.76 -4.26
CA VAL A 103 2.57 4.37 -3.90
C VAL A 103 1.39 3.63 -3.29
N GLU A 104 0.60 4.31 -2.48
CA GLU A 104 -0.64 3.77 -1.89
C GLU A 104 -1.67 3.48 -2.99
N ASP A 105 -1.84 4.35 -3.98
CA ASP A 105 -2.72 4.14 -5.13
C ASP A 105 -2.29 2.91 -5.95
N ILE A 106 -0.98 2.76 -6.23
CA ILE A 106 -0.44 1.56 -6.89
C ILE A 106 -0.74 0.30 -6.07
N SER A 107 -0.70 0.40 -4.74
CA SER A 107 -0.95 -0.70 -3.80
C SER A 107 -2.39 -0.76 -3.30
N SER A 108 -3.33 -0.21 -4.07
CA SER A 108 -4.75 -0.14 -3.69
C SER A 108 -5.48 -1.45 -3.92
N MET A 109 -6.59 -1.66 -3.19
CA MET A 109 -7.46 -2.82 -3.41
C MET A 109 -8.01 -2.89 -4.84
N ALA A 110 -8.23 -1.74 -5.49
CA ALA A 110 -8.67 -1.68 -6.88
C ALA A 110 -7.63 -2.30 -7.83
N ASN A 111 -6.35 -1.99 -7.65
CA ASN A 111 -5.27 -2.57 -8.44
C ASN A 111 -5.05 -4.06 -8.13
N ILE A 112 -5.16 -4.47 -6.86
CA ILE A 112 -5.11 -5.90 -6.49
C ILE A 112 -6.25 -6.66 -7.18
N ASN A 113 -7.47 -6.13 -7.18
CA ASN A 113 -8.59 -6.73 -7.89
C ASN A 113 -8.30 -6.84 -9.39
N ALA A 114 -7.77 -5.79 -10.02
CA ALA A 114 -7.38 -5.84 -11.43
C ALA A 114 -6.36 -6.96 -11.71
N ILE A 115 -5.35 -7.14 -10.85
CA ILE A 115 -4.37 -8.23 -10.96
C ILE A 115 -5.05 -9.61 -10.87
N ILE A 116 -5.97 -9.78 -9.93
CA ILE A 116 -6.68 -11.06 -9.72
C ILE A 116 -7.57 -11.38 -10.93
N GLN A 117 -8.35 -10.41 -11.40
CA GLN A 117 -9.23 -10.61 -12.55
C GLN A 117 -8.44 -10.86 -13.84
N ALA A 118 -7.25 -10.24 -13.99
CA ALA A 118 -6.38 -10.46 -15.15
C ALA A 118 -5.66 -11.81 -15.13
N SER A 119 -5.66 -12.54 -14.00
CA SER A 119 -4.97 -13.83 -13.90
C SER A 119 -5.68 -14.92 -14.72
N PRO A 120 -4.97 -15.67 -15.58
CA PRO A 120 -5.55 -16.76 -16.36
C PRO A 120 -5.79 -18.04 -15.52
N SER A 121 -5.20 -18.12 -14.33
CA SER A 121 -5.31 -19.27 -13.43
C SER A 121 -6.36 -19.01 -12.33
N PRO A 122 -6.95 -20.05 -11.72
CA PRO A 122 -7.81 -19.89 -10.54
C PRO A 122 -7.06 -19.14 -9.43
N THR A 123 -7.49 -17.91 -9.16
CA THR A 123 -6.77 -16.97 -8.29
C THR A 123 -7.69 -16.37 -7.24
N ILE A 124 -7.17 -16.23 -6.02
CA ILE A 124 -7.88 -15.69 -4.86
C ILE A 124 -7.00 -14.69 -4.09
N LEU A 125 -7.64 -13.76 -3.37
CA LEU A 125 -7.02 -12.96 -2.32
C LEU A 125 -7.43 -13.53 -0.96
N LEU A 126 -6.44 -13.87 -0.14
CA LEU A 126 -6.62 -14.34 1.22
C LEU A 126 -6.21 -13.26 2.21
N THR A 127 -7.13 -12.93 3.11
CA THR A 127 -6.85 -12.08 4.27
C THR A 127 -6.13 -12.84 5.36
N HIS A 128 -5.52 -12.10 6.29
CA HIS A 128 -4.92 -12.67 7.50
C HIS A 128 -5.88 -13.54 8.33
N ASP A 129 -7.19 -13.24 8.33
CA ASP A 129 -8.22 -14.05 8.99
C ASP A 129 -8.72 -15.23 8.14
N LYS A 130 -7.93 -15.66 7.14
CA LYS A 130 -8.18 -16.82 6.26
C LYS A 130 -9.46 -16.71 5.43
N LYS A 131 -9.97 -15.50 5.20
CA LYS A 131 -11.13 -15.26 4.34
C LYS A 131 -10.69 -15.01 2.91
N ILE A 132 -11.46 -15.54 1.96
CA ILE A 132 -11.32 -15.16 0.55
C ILE A 132 -12.03 -13.82 0.37
N GLN A 133 -11.26 -12.75 0.14
CA GLN A 133 -11.79 -11.41 -0.07
C GLN A 133 -12.10 -11.13 -1.54
N LEU A 134 -11.26 -11.62 -2.45
CA LEU A 134 -11.41 -11.50 -3.90
C LEU A 134 -11.12 -12.84 -4.58
N PHE A 135 -11.70 -13.06 -5.76
CA PHE A 135 -11.45 -14.22 -6.60
C PHE A 135 -11.80 -13.91 -8.05
N ASN A 136 -11.31 -14.72 -8.98
CA ASN A 136 -11.59 -14.56 -10.42
C ASN A 136 -12.51 -15.65 -11.00
N ASP A 137 -12.94 -15.46 -12.25
CA ASP A 137 -13.81 -16.41 -12.97
C ASP A 137 -13.22 -17.81 -13.15
N PRO A 138 -11.91 -17.99 -13.43
CA PRO A 138 -11.26 -19.30 -13.40
C PRO A 138 -11.44 -20.04 -12.07
N PHE A 139 -11.39 -19.34 -10.93
CA PHE A 139 -11.66 -19.92 -9.62
C PHE A 139 -13.10 -20.41 -9.48
N LEU A 140 -14.08 -19.60 -9.89
CA LEU A 140 -15.48 -20.04 -9.89
C LEU A 140 -15.72 -21.23 -10.82
N SER A 141 -15.11 -21.22 -11.99
CA SER A 141 -15.22 -22.30 -12.99
C SER A 141 -14.64 -23.60 -12.45
N MET A 142 -13.47 -23.54 -11.82
CA MET A 142 -12.87 -24.67 -11.10
C MET A 142 -13.82 -25.24 -10.04
N LEU A 143 -14.39 -24.37 -9.19
CA LEU A 143 -15.29 -24.81 -8.13
C LEU A 143 -16.53 -25.51 -8.69
N ARG A 144 -17.15 -24.98 -9.75
CA ARG A 144 -18.32 -25.60 -10.40
C ARG A 144 -18.01 -26.94 -11.07
N GLN A 145 -16.80 -27.13 -11.58
CA GLN A 145 -16.38 -28.39 -12.21
C GLN A 145 -16.08 -29.48 -11.19
N ARG A 146 -15.50 -29.11 -10.03
CA ARG A 146 -15.03 -30.06 -9.02
C ARG A 146 -16.04 -30.30 -7.90
N LEU A 147 -16.95 -29.36 -7.68
CA LEU A 147 -18.00 -29.45 -6.68
C LEU A 147 -19.36 -29.28 -7.40
N PRO A 148 -20.31 -30.19 -7.22
CA PRO A 148 -21.66 -30.09 -7.74
C PRO A 148 -22.39 -28.99 -6.96
N MET A 149 -22.19 -27.76 -7.40
CA MET A 149 -22.76 -26.55 -6.83
C MET A 149 -24.02 -26.21 -7.62
N THR A 150 -25.19 -26.29 -6.98
CA THR A 150 -26.47 -25.95 -7.61
C THR A 150 -26.72 -24.43 -7.64
N ASP A 151 -26.09 -23.67 -6.74
CA ASP A 151 -26.28 -22.22 -6.61
C ASP A 151 -25.01 -21.47 -6.17
N THR A 152 -24.75 -20.33 -6.80
CA THR A 152 -23.67 -19.38 -6.46
C THR A 152 -23.81 -18.78 -5.05
N VAL A 153 -25.01 -18.70 -4.47
CA VAL A 153 -25.21 -18.22 -3.08
C VAL A 153 -24.61 -19.18 -2.04
N GLN A 154 -24.42 -20.46 -2.38
CA GLN A 154 -23.77 -21.43 -1.49
C GLN A 154 -22.26 -21.21 -1.39
N LEU A 155 -21.62 -20.62 -2.41
CA LEU A 155 -20.20 -20.27 -2.34
C LEU A 155 -19.90 -19.27 -1.22
N THR A 156 -20.77 -18.28 -1.02
CA THR A 156 -20.49 -17.19 -0.06
C THR A 156 -20.78 -17.56 1.40
N LYS A 157 -21.59 -18.60 1.65
CA LYS A 157 -21.97 -19.03 3.01
C LYS A 157 -21.40 -20.38 3.45
N GLY A 158 -21.05 -21.27 2.51
CA GLY A 158 -20.66 -22.65 2.81
C GLY A 158 -19.22 -23.01 2.48
N LEU A 159 -18.46 -22.13 1.82
CA LEU A 159 -17.10 -22.40 1.40
C LEU A 159 -16.12 -22.15 2.55
N ARG A 160 -15.41 -23.20 2.95
CA ARG A 160 -14.25 -23.11 3.84
C ARG A 160 -13.00 -23.35 3.03
N PHE A 161 -12.06 -22.44 3.16
CA PHE A 161 -10.76 -22.51 2.51
C PHE A 161 -9.67 -22.61 3.58
N SER A 162 -8.74 -23.54 3.41
CA SER A 162 -7.57 -23.65 4.27
C SER A 162 -6.33 -23.96 3.44
N ILE A 163 -5.17 -23.49 3.90
CA ILE A 163 -3.85 -23.87 3.41
C ILE A 163 -3.14 -24.71 4.47
N ASP A 164 -2.24 -25.59 4.02
CA ASP A 164 -1.50 -26.47 4.92
C ASP A 164 -0.49 -25.67 5.78
N THR A 165 0.11 -24.60 5.22
CA THR A 165 0.96 -23.65 5.96
C THR A 165 0.13 -22.67 6.77
N HIS A 166 0.58 -22.32 7.99
CA HIS A 166 -0.09 -21.27 8.77
C HIS A 166 0.03 -19.92 8.08
N ILE A 167 -1.01 -19.08 8.14
CA ILE A 167 -1.04 -17.82 7.38
C ILE A 167 0.05 -16.85 7.84
N ASP A 168 0.27 -16.74 9.15
CA ASP A 168 1.32 -15.91 9.73
C ASP A 168 2.72 -16.37 9.29
N GLU A 169 2.92 -17.70 9.23
CA GLU A 169 4.18 -18.29 8.77
C GLU A 169 4.40 -18.04 7.28
N ALA A 170 3.33 -18.14 6.47
CA ALA A 170 3.38 -17.84 5.05
C ALA A 170 3.74 -16.37 4.79
N ILE A 171 3.08 -15.44 5.50
CA ILE A 171 3.37 -14.00 5.44
C ILE A 171 4.82 -13.73 5.85
N ALA A 172 5.24 -14.19 7.03
CA ALA A 172 6.61 -13.98 7.53
C ALA A 172 7.68 -14.60 6.61
N THR A 173 7.38 -15.73 5.97
CA THR A 173 8.29 -16.36 4.99
C THR A 173 8.40 -15.53 3.72
N LEU A 174 7.30 -15.01 3.19
CA LEU A 174 7.30 -14.18 1.99
C LEU A 174 7.87 -12.78 2.25
N GLU A 175 7.70 -12.23 3.45
CA GLU A 175 8.30 -10.95 3.84
C GLU A 175 9.83 -11.03 3.92
N ARG A 176 10.36 -12.15 4.45
CA ARG A 176 11.81 -12.44 4.44
C ARG A 176 12.34 -12.70 3.03
N ASN A 177 11.51 -13.23 2.14
CA ASN A 177 11.88 -13.62 0.77
C ASN A 177 11.11 -12.80 -0.28
N LYS A 178 11.25 -11.47 -0.23
CA LYS A 178 10.52 -10.55 -1.13
C LYS A 178 10.68 -10.93 -2.60
N GLY A 179 9.57 -10.93 -3.34
CA GLY A 179 9.53 -11.28 -4.76
C GLY A 179 9.55 -12.78 -5.06
N LYS A 180 9.44 -13.65 -4.05
CA LYS A 180 9.28 -15.10 -4.22
C LYS A 180 7.84 -15.53 -3.98
N THR A 181 7.54 -16.77 -4.38
CA THR A 181 6.29 -17.46 -4.08
C THR A 181 6.54 -18.58 -3.08
N LEU A 182 5.49 -18.95 -2.34
CA LEU A 182 5.48 -20.09 -1.42
C LEU A 182 4.49 -21.13 -1.96
N ASN A 183 4.98 -22.33 -2.27
CA ASN A 183 4.13 -23.45 -2.67
C ASN A 183 3.65 -24.22 -1.42
N THR A 184 2.34 -24.44 -1.31
CA THR A 184 1.72 -25.23 -0.23
C THR A 184 0.50 -25.97 -0.76
N GLY A 185 0.05 -26.99 -0.03
CA GLY A 185 -1.27 -27.57 -0.26
C GLY A 185 -2.39 -26.66 0.22
N PHE A 186 -3.57 -26.86 -0.37
CA PHE A 186 -4.82 -26.24 0.08
C PHE A 186 -5.94 -27.28 0.14
N THR A 187 -6.97 -26.96 0.93
CA THR A 187 -8.21 -27.72 1.02
C THR A 187 -9.39 -26.74 0.89
N ILE A 188 -10.35 -27.08 0.04
CA ILE A 188 -11.64 -26.37 -0.06
C ILE A 188 -12.73 -27.34 0.33
N THR A 189 -13.56 -26.94 1.29
CA THR A 189 -14.73 -27.70 1.71
C THR A 189 -15.99 -26.91 1.43
N VAL A 190 -16.96 -27.55 0.79
CA VAL A 190 -18.32 -27.02 0.64
C VAL A 190 -19.32 -28.10 1.05
N GLY A 191 -20.08 -27.85 2.12
CA GLY A 191 -20.97 -28.85 2.69
C GLY A 191 -20.19 -30.10 3.13
N THR A 192 -20.51 -31.25 2.52
CA THR A 192 -19.81 -32.53 2.75
C THR A 192 -18.68 -32.81 1.77
N GLN A 193 -18.54 -31.99 0.74
CA GLN A 193 -17.56 -32.20 -0.31
C GLN A 193 -16.28 -31.44 -0.03
N THR A 194 -15.16 -32.08 -0.36
CA THR A 194 -13.84 -31.52 -0.16
C THR A 194 -12.99 -31.75 -1.39
N MET A 195 -12.26 -30.73 -1.83
CA MET A 195 -11.17 -30.87 -2.79
C MET A 195 -9.86 -30.46 -2.14
N LYS A 196 -8.77 -31.06 -2.61
CA LYS A 196 -7.41 -30.69 -2.22
C LYS A 196 -6.59 -30.43 -3.45
N GLY A 197 -5.57 -29.59 -3.30
CA GLY A 197 -4.69 -29.24 -4.41
C GLY A 197 -3.43 -28.56 -3.94
N GLN A 198 -2.76 -27.89 -4.88
CA GLN A 198 -1.55 -27.11 -4.63
C GLN A 198 -1.77 -25.65 -5.04
N ILE A 199 -1.29 -24.73 -4.20
CA ILE A 199 -1.41 -23.28 -4.39
C ILE A 199 -0.03 -22.62 -4.26
N ASN A 200 0.23 -21.64 -5.11
CA ASN A 200 1.37 -20.74 -4.99
C ASN A 200 0.90 -19.44 -4.36
N LEU A 201 1.44 -19.10 -3.20
CA LEU A 201 1.14 -17.90 -2.46
C LEU A 201 2.19 -16.82 -2.75
N ALA A 202 1.74 -15.58 -2.93
CA ALA A 202 2.58 -14.39 -3.01
C ALA A 202 2.01 -13.31 -2.09
N LEU A 203 2.86 -12.40 -1.59
CA LEU A 203 2.35 -11.23 -0.87
C LEU A 203 1.56 -10.33 -1.81
N ALA A 204 0.37 -9.92 -1.36
CA ALA A 204 -0.41 -8.92 -2.07
C ALA A 204 0.28 -7.55 -1.95
N PRO A 205 0.38 -6.77 -3.04
CA PRO A 205 0.89 -5.40 -2.99
C PRO A 205 -0.16 -4.49 -2.36
N THR A 206 -0.18 -4.41 -1.03
CA THR A 206 -1.12 -3.60 -0.25
C THR A 206 -0.39 -2.74 0.79
N HIS A 207 -0.91 -1.56 1.05
CA HIS A 207 -0.44 -0.65 2.10
C HIS A 207 -1.33 -0.69 3.37
N GLU A 208 -2.39 -1.51 3.37
CA GLU A 208 -3.29 -1.69 4.51
C GLU A 208 -2.83 -2.90 5.36
N LYS A 209 -3.59 -4.00 5.36
CA LYS A 209 -3.28 -5.23 6.08
C LYS A 209 -2.58 -6.23 5.17
N SER A 210 -1.58 -6.94 5.68
CA SER A 210 -0.90 -8.01 4.94
C SER A 210 -1.90 -9.08 4.46
N MET A 211 -1.85 -9.38 3.16
CA MET A 211 -2.71 -10.35 2.49
C MET A 211 -1.88 -11.20 1.53
N LEU A 212 -2.45 -12.33 1.11
CA LEU A 212 -1.81 -13.27 0.18
C LEU A 212 -2.63 -13.40 -1.10
N ILE A 213 -1.98 -13.27 -2.25
CA ILE A 213 -2.54 -13.71 -3.52
C ILE A 213 -2.21 -15.19 -3.67
N GLY A 214 -3.23 -16.02 -3.86
CA GLY A 214 -3.10 -17.45 -4.06
C GLY A 214 -3.42 -17.85 -5.49
N TYR A 215 -2.44 -18.39 -6.21
CA TYR A 215 -2.57 -18.94 -7.55
C TYR A 215 -2.64 -20.47 -7.47
N ILE A 216 -3.81 -21.03 -7.73
CA ILE A 216 -4.00 -22.47 -7.67
C ILE A 216 -3.36 -23.12 -8.90
N SER A 217 -2.48 -24.07 -8.66
CA SER A 217 -1.63 -24.70 -9.68
C SER A 217 -2.04 -26.12 -10.04
N ARG A 218 -2.64 -26.87 -9.09
CA ARG A 218 -3.10 -28.25 -9.28
C ARG A 218 -4.33 -28.52 -8.42
N TYR A 219 -5.34 -29.21 -8.97
CA TYR A 219 -6.64 -29.52 -8.35
C TYR A 219 -7.45 -30.52 -9.18
#